data_AF-A0A8J2NKG4-F1
#
_entry.id   AF-A0A8J2NKG4-F1
#
_cell.length_a   1.000
_cell.length_b   1.000
_cell.length_c   1.000
_cell.angle_alpha   90.00
_cell.angle_beta   90.00
_cell.angle_gamma   90.00
#
_symmetry.space_group_name_H-M   'P 1'
#
loop_
_entity.id
_entity.type
_entity.pdbx_description
1 polymer ?
#
loop_
_entity_poly.entity_id
_entity_poly.type
_entity_poly.pdbx_seq_one_letter_code
_entity_poly.pdbx_strand_id
1 'polypeptide(L)' 'LRDEFRSSPQNTWVAQGETAVLECEPPRGNPEPKVSWKKNGHPIDVKANG' A
#
# COMPACT_ATOMS: atom_id res chain seq x y z
N LEU A 1 15.50 -15.50 -2.02
CA LEU A 1 14.63 -14.38 -2.44
C LEU A 1 15.11 -13.15 -1.68
N ARG A 2 14.87 -11.94 -2.19
CA ARG A 2 15.02 -10.74 -1.36
C ARG A 2 13.70 -10.58 -0.61
N ASP A 3 13.74 -10.67 0.71
CA ASP A 3 12.54 -10.65 1.57
C ASP A 3 12.13 -9.23 1.96
N GLU A 4 12.94 -8.24 1.58
CA GLU A 4 12.66 -6.83 1.76
C GLU A 4 11.62 -6.34 0.75
N PHE A 5 10.69 -5.52 1.23
CA PHE A 5 9.77 -4.78 0.37
C PHE A 5 10.57 -3.86 -0.56
N ARG A 6 10.15 -3.79 -1.83
CA ARG A 6 10.78 -2.88 -2.80
C ARG A 6 10.40 -1.43 -2.54
N SER A 7 9.17 -1.21 -2.08
CA SER A 7 8.68 0.09 -1.61
C SER A 7 7.75 -0.14 -0.43
N SER A 8 7.94 0.65 0.62
CA SER A 8 7.11 0.64 1.84
C SER A 8 6.46 2.00 2.01
N PRO A 9 5.19 2.07 2.44
CA PRO A 9 4.50 3.33 2.60
C PRO A 9 5.21 4.20 3.65
N GLN A 10 5.30 5.49 3.36
CA GLN A 10 5.89 6.49 4.24
C GLN A 10 4.82 7.43 4.79
N ASN A 11 5.16 8.14 5.86
CA ASN A 11 4.30 9.21 6.37
C ASN A 11 4.30 10.37 5.37
N THR A 12 3.12 10.70 4.84
CA THR A 12 2.93 11.76 3.84
C THR A 12 1.98 12.82 4.37
N TRP A 13 2.34 14.09 4.20
CA TRP A 13 1.48 15.25 4.46
C TRP A 13 0.97 15.80 3.12
N VAL A 14 -0.33 16.08 3.02
CA VAL A 14 -0.96 16.65 1.83
C VAL A 14 -1.87 17.80 2.21
N ALA A 15 -2.07 18.75 1.30
CA ALA A 15 -3.05 19.83 1.53
C ALA A 15 -4.49 19.29 1.44
N GLN A 16 -5.42 20.04 2.04
CA GLN A 16 -6.83 19.69 1.95
C GLN A 16 -7.31 19.72 0.48
N GLY A 17 -7.98 18.66 0.05
CA GLY A 17 -8.49 18.52 -1.31
C GLY A 17 -7.49 17.92 -2.30
N GLU A 18 -6.23 17.74 -1.91
CA GLU A 18 -5.22 17.05 -2.71
C GLU A 18 -5.20 15.54 -2.43
N THR A 19 -4.63 14.79 -3.37
CA THR A 19 -4.54 13.33 -3.29
C THR A 19 -3.27 12.89 -2.57
N ALA A 20 -3.41 12.04 -1.56
CA ALA A 20 -2.28 11.32 -0.96
C ALA A 20 -2.07 9.96 -1.65
N VAL A 21 -0.84 9.67 -2.03
CA VAL A 21 -0.42 8.37 -2.57
C VAL A 21 0.47 7.67 -1.55
N LEU A 22 0.14 6.42 -1.24
CA LEU A 22 0.94 5.55 -0.37
C LEU A 22 1.43 4.37 -1.20
N GLU A 23 2.70 4.40 -1.59
CA GLU A 23 3.30 3.33 -2.38
C GLU A 23 3.55 2.08 -1.55
N CYS A 24 3.32 0.91 -2.14
CA CYS A 24 3.60 -0.37 -1.52
C CYS A 24 3.92 -1.40 -2.60
N GLU A 25 5.16 -1.90 -2.60
CA GLU A 25 5.59 -2.96 -3.50
C GLU A 25 6.17 -4.14 -2.70
N PRO A 26 5.48 -5.30 -2.67
CA PRO A 26 5.97 -6.48 -1.97
C PRO A 26 7.18 -7.10 -2.71
N PRO A 27 8.02 -7.90 -2.03
CA PRO A 27 9.08 -8.68 -2.68
C PRO A 27 8.52 -9.60 -3.77
N ARG A 28 9.33 -10.02 -4.76
CA ARG A 28 8.85 -11.01 -5.75
C ARG A 28 8.74 -12.37 -5.07
N GLY A 29 7.62 -13.05 -5.25
CA GLY A 29 7.35 -14.36 -4.65
C GLY A 29 6.67 -15.31 -5.64
N ASN A 30 6.78 -16.61 -5.39
CA ASN A 30 5.99 -17.62 -6.08
C ASN A 30 5.29 -18.51 -5.02
N PRO A 31 3.96 -18.42 -4.84
CA PRO A 31 3.02 -17.61 -5.63
C PRO A 31 3.19 -16.09 -5.42
N GLU A 32 2.62 -15.30 -6.35
CA GLU A 32 2.66 -13.84 -6.28
C GLU A 32 2.05 -13.35 -4.95
N PRO A 33 2.72 -12.45 -4.21
CA PRO A 33 2.20 -11.92 -2.96
C PRO A 33 1.00 -11.00 -3.17
N LYS A 34 0.19 -10.85 -2.11
CA LYS A 34 -0.96 -9.96 -2.10
C LYS A 34 -0.73 -8.79 -1.15
N VAL A 35 -1.08 -7.59 -1.60
CA VAL A 35 -1.10 -6.38 -0.77
C VAL A 35 -2.49 -6.16 -0.21
N SER A 36 -2.59 -5.78 1.07
CA SER A 36 -3.84 -5.40 1.72
C SER A 36 -3.62 -4.14 2.55
N TRP A 37 -4.63 -3.29 2.63
CA TRP A 37 -4.57 -2.03 3.34
C TRP A 37 -5.54 -2.00 4.52
N LYS A 38 -5.13 -1.30 5.58
CA LYS A 38 -5.98 -1.01 6.74
C LYS A 38 -5.97 0.49 7.01
N LYS A 39 -7.14 1.03 7.35
CA LYS A 39 -7.28 2.40 7.87
C LYS A 39 -7.78 2.30 9.31
N ASN A 40 -7.05 2.89 10.25
CA ASN A 40 -7.38 2.86 11.68
C ASN A 40 -7.67 1.43 12.20
N GLY A 41 -6.83 0.47 11.82
CA GLY A 41 -6.96 -0.94 12.22
C GLY A 41 -7.98 -1.77 11.42
N HIS A 42 -8.82 -1.14 10.59
CA HIS A 42 -9.88 -1.82 9.85
C HIS A 42 -9.48 -2.04 8.39
N PRO A 43 -9.69 -3.25 7.80
CA PRO A 43 -9.44 -3.49 6.39
C PRO A 43 -10.25 -2.54 5.50
N ILE A 44 -9.62 -2.04 4.44
CA ILE A 44 -10.30 -1.28 3.39
C ILE A 44 -10.34 -2.09 2.10
N ASP A 45 -11.46 -1.98 1.37
CA ASP A 45 -11.53 -2.52 0.02
C ASP A 45 -10.97 -1.49 -0.96
N VAL A 46 -9.78 -1.79 -1.49
CA VAL A 46 -9.07 -0.93 -2.43
C VAL A 46 -9.70 -0.94 -3.83
N LYS A 47 -10.65 -1.85 -4.10
CA LYS A 47 -11.33 -1.95 -5.41
C LYS A 47 -12.42 -0.89 -5.62
N ALA A 48 -12.71 -0.04 -4.63
CA ALA A 48 -13.85 0.86 -4.69
C ALA A 48 -13.64 2.14 -5.53
N ASN A 49 -12.43 2.44 -6.01
CA ASN A 49 -12.18 3.60 -6.89
C ASN A 49 -11.28 3.20 -8.07
N GLY A 50 -11.90 2.63 -9.10
CA GLY A 50 -11.40 2.68 -10.48
C GLY A 50 -12.08 3.83 -11.20
#